data_AF-A0A6P2MYC9-F1
#
_entry.id   AF-A0A6P2MYC9-F1
#
_cell.length_a   1.000
_cell.length_b   1.000
_cell.length_c   1.000
_cell.angle_alpha   90.00
_cell.angle_beta   90.00
_cell.angle_gamma   90.00
#
_symmetry.space_group_name_H-M   'P 1'
#
loop_
_entity.id
_entity.type
_entity.pdbx_description
1 polymer ?
#
loop_
_entity_poly.entity_id
_entity_poly.type
_entity_poly.pdbx_seq_one_letter_code
_entity_poly.pdbx_strand_id
1 'polypeptide(L)'
;MAGDATPLVQLRDGWPAAAHDRRRDRAARRAADGRAARARDAFGIGERLDPAPWLGMRPCTPDMRPVIGAAPRHRHLWFAFGHCHHGLTLGPATGRLLAEMMTGAPTYIDPRPYRPERFG
;
A
#
# COMPACT_ATOMS: atom_id res chain seq x y z
N MET A 1 -26.29 14.55 26.97
CA MET A 1 -24.97 13.89 27.09
C MET A 1 -24.60 13.38 25.70
N ALA A 2 -24.16 14.29 24.82
CA ALA A 2 -23.71 13.93 23.48
C ALA A 2 -22.25 13.52 23.58
N GLY A 3 -21.94 12.25 23.28
CA GLY A 3 -20.59 11.74 23.27
C GLY A 3 -19.82 12.39 22.13
N ASP A 4 -18.72 13.04 22.50
CA ASP A 4 -17.67 13.53 21.61
C ASP A 4 -17.15 12.34 20.78
N ALA A 5 -17.52 12.32 19.50
CA ALA A 5 -16.99 11.39 18.54
C ALA A 5 -15.59 11.86 18.17
N THR A 6 -14.59 11.29 18.84
CA THR A 6 -13.18 11.35 18.42
C THR A 6 -13.12 11.22 16.90
N PRO A 7 -12.44 12.12 16.17
CA PRO A 7 -12.32 11.98 14.73
C PRO A 7 -11.49 10.73 14.48
N LEU A 8 -12.16 9.64 14.11
CA LEU A 8 -11.54 8.57 13.35
C LEU A 8 -10.84 9.25 12.19
N VAL A 9 -9.51 9.08 12.09
CA VAL A 9 -8.78 9.39 10.86
C VAL A 9 -9.50 8.62 9.75
N GLN A 10 -10.36 9.32 9.01
CA GLN A 10 -10.96 8.79 7.82
C GLN A 10 -9.85 8.76 6.78
N LEU A 11 -9.39 7.55 6.43
CA LEU A 11 -8.54 7.28 5.26
C LEU A 11 -9.26 7.62 3.93
N ARG A 12 -10.19 8.59 3.92
CA ARG A 12 -10.98 9.01 2.77
C ARG A 12 -10.28 10.08 1.96
N ASP A 13 -9.50 10.93 2.61
CA ASP A 13 -8.70 11.93 1.93
C ASP A 13 -7.44 11.24 1.41
N GLY A 14 -7.53 10.77 0.17
CA GLY A 14 -6.43 10.14 -0.53
C GLY A 14 -5.15 10.97 -0.41
N TRP A 15 -4.03 10.27 -0.31
CA TRP A 15 -2.68 10.83 -0.47
C TRP A 15 -2.67 11.99 -1.47
N PRO A 16 -2.12 13.17 -1.14
CA PRO A 16 -2.29 14.36 -1.96
C PRO A 16 -1.93 14.07 -3.42
N ALA A 17 -2.85 14.43 -4.31
CA ALA A 17 -2.88 14.12 -5.75
C ALA A 17 -1.65 14.56 -6.56
N ALA A 18 -0.63 15.14 -5.92
CA ALA A 18 0.61 15.64 -6.53
C ALA A 18 1.42 14.54 -7.25
N ALA A 19 1.16 13.25 -6.99
CA ALA A 19 1.85 12.13 -7.64
C ALA A 19 1.07 11.48 -8.82
N HIS A 20 -0.14 11.96 -9.14
CA HIS A 20 -1.01 11.31 -10.13
C HIS A 20 -0.95 11.96 -11.52
N ASP A 21 -0.60 11.17 -12.54
CA ASP A 21 -0.79 11.56 -13.94
C ASP A 21 -2.28 11.57 -14.29
N ARG A 22 -2.81 12.77 -14.58
CA ARG A 22 -4.23 12.99 -14.92
C ARG A 22 -4.71 12.18 -16.12
N ARG A 23 -3.86 11.86 -17.10
CA ARG A 23 -4.25 11.02 -18.26
C ARG A 23 -4.42 9.57 -17.81
N ARG A 24 -3.46 9.05 -17.07
CA ARG A 24 -3.50 7.71 -16.48
C ARG A 24 -4.71 7.52 -15.57
N ASP A 25 -5.02 8.52 -14.74
CA ASP A 25 -6.17 8.49 -13.87
C ASP A 25 -7.49 8.41 -14.65
N ARG A 26 -7.66 9.19 -15.72
CA ARG A 26 -8.87 9.12 -16.56
C ARG A 26 -9.07 7.73 -17.16
N ALA A 27 -8.00 7.14 -17.69
CA ALA A 27 -8.05 5.78 -18.23
C ALA A 27 -8.40 4.75 -17.14
N ALA A 28 -7.79 4.87 -15.95
CA ALA A 28 -8.05 3.98 -14.83
C ALA A 28 -9.50 4.08 -14.31
N ARG A 29 -10.06 5.30 -14.24
CA ARG A 29 -11.47 5.53 -13.86
C ARG A 29 -12.44 4.87 -14.85
N ARG A 30 -12.23 5.10 -16.16
CA ARG A 30 -13.05 4.45 -17.21
C ARG A 30 -12.99 2.93 -17.13
N ALA A 31 -11.81 2.37 -16.88
CA ALA A 31 -11.66 0.93 -16.70
C ALA A 31 -12.37 0.42 -15.43
N ALA A 32 -12.36 1.20 -14.34
CA ALA A 32 -13.09 0.87 -13.12
C ALA A 32 -14.61 0.90 -13.34
N ASP A 33 -15.13 1.92 -14.00
CA ASP A 33 -16.56 2.02 -14.33
C ASP A 33 -17.01 0.87 -15.23
N GLY A 34 -16.21 0.50 -16.24
CA GLY A 34 -16.50 -0.64 -17.11
C GLY A 34 -16.42 -2.01 -16.41
N ARG A 35 -15.64 -2.14 -15.32
CA ARG A 35 -15.65 -3.34 -14.47
C ARG A 35 -16.88 -3.35 -13.57
N ALA A 36 -17.25 -2.21 -13.00
CA ALA A 36 -18.44 -2.07 -12.18
C ALA A 36 -19.71 -2.41 -12.95
N ALA A 37 -19.85 -1.96 -14.21
CA ALA A 37 -20.97 -2.33 -15.07
C ALA A 37 -21.09 -3.85 -15.27
N ARG A 38 -19.99 -4.52 -15.64
CA ARG A 38 -19.97 -5.98 -15.80
C ARG A 38 -20.29 -6.72 -14.50
N ALA A 39 -19.82 -6.21 -13.36
CA ALA A 39 -20.09 -6.81 -12.08
C ALA A 39 -21.56 -6.65 -11.66
N ARG A 40 -22.21 -5.52 -12.01
CA ARG A 40 -23.66 -5.35 -11.85
C ARG A 40 -24.42 -6.38 -12.65
N ASP A 41 -24.09 -6.52 -13.93
CA ASP A 41 -24.77 -7.47 -14.82
C ASP A 41 -24.58 -8.93 -14.35
N ALA A 42 -23.37 -9.27 -13.89
CA ALA A 42 -23.04 -10.64 -13.50
C ALA A 42 -23.52 -11.03 -12.09
N PHE A 43 -23.52 -10.10 -11.14
CA PHE A 43 -23.73 -10.39 -9.71
C PHE A 43 -24.91 -9.66 -9.09
N GLY A 44 -25.64 -8.83 -9.84
CA GLY A 44 -26.77 -8.05 -9.31
C GLY A 44 -26.37 -7.05 -8.22
N ILE A 45 -25.10 -6.63 -8.17
CA ILE A 45 -24.65 -5.62 -7.21
C ILE A 45 -25.35 -4.29 -7.49
N GLY A 46 -25.67 -3.54 -6.44
CA GLY A 46 -26.38 -2.26 -6.54
C GLY A 46 -25.51 -1.13 -7.12
N GLU A 47 -26.09 0.07 -7.13
CA GLU A 47 -25.38 1.28 -7.53
C GLU A 47 -24.21 1.60 -6.60
N ARG A 48 -23.19 2.28 -7.16
CA ARG A 48 -22.03 2.71 -6.39
C ARG A 48 -22.42 3.82 -5.41
N LEU A 49 -21.96 3.72 -4.17
CA LEU A 49 -22.20 4.74 -3.14
C LEU A 49 -21.32 5.99 -3.32
N ASP A 50 -20.06 5.82 -3.71
CA ASP A 50 -19.16 6.93 -3.97
C ASP A 50 -19.43 7.57 -5.34
N PRO A 51 -19.28 8.90 -5.49
CA PRO A 51 -19.58 9.60 -6.75
C PRO A 51 -18.58 9.24 -7.87
N ALA A 52 -17.37 8.84 -7.53
CA ALA A 52 -16.31 8.48 -8.46
C ALA A 52 -15.48 7.30 -7.93
N PRO A 53 -14.87 6.48 -8.79
CA PRO A 53 -14.06 5.37 -8.30
C PRO A 53 -12.79 5.92 -7.65
N TRP A 54 -12.40 5.33 -6.53
CA TRP A 54 -11.12 5.62 -5.89
C TRP A 54 -9.96 5.02 -6.68
N LEU A 55 -8.82 5.72 -6.69
CA LEU A 55 -7.59 5.29 -7.34
C LEU A 55 -6.41 5.40 -6.38
N GLY A 56 -5.49 4.45 -6.48
CA GLY A 56 -4.22 4.48 -5.76
C GLY A 56 -3.13 3.76 -6.54
N MET A 57 -1.89 4.16 -6.33
CA MET A 57 -0.73 3.54 -6.97
C MET A 57 -0.22 2.37 -6.12
N ARG A 58 0.18 1.28 -6.77
CA ARG A 58 0.79 0.13 -6.11
C ARG A 58 2.32 0.30 -6.13
N PRO A 59 2.99 0.40 -4.98
CA PRO A 59 4.43 0.47 -4.92
C PRO A 59 4.99 -0.94 -5.19
N CYS A 60 5.32 -1.22 -6.45
CA CYS A 60 5.88 -2.50 -6.87
C CYS A 60 7.36 -2.30 -7.24
N THR A 61 8.23 -3.15 -6.69
CA THR A 61 9.62 -3.27 -7.15
C THR A 61 9.69 -4.15 -8.40
N PRO A 62 10.80 -4.12 -9.17
CA PRO A 62 10.97 -4.96 -10.36
C PRO A 62 10.87 -6.47 -10.09
N ASP A 63 11.22 -6.89 -8.88
CA ASP A 63 11.21 -8.29 -8.44
C ASP A 63 9.95 -8.71 -7.67
N MET A 64 8.97 -7.80 -7.53
CA MET A 64 7.71 -8.02 -6.76
C MET A 64 7.91 -8.31 -5.26
N ARG A 65 9.08 -7.97 -4.69
CA ARG A 65 9.39 -8.18 -3.27
C ARG A 65 9.51 -6.85 -2.53
N PRO A 66 9.09 -6.75 -1.26
CA PRO A 66 9.30 -5.53 -0.51
C PRO A 66 10.78 -5.24 -0.27
N VAL A 67 11.11 -3.97 -0.07
CA VAL A 67 12.40 -3.50 0.42
C VAL A 67 12.26 -3.29 1.93
N ILE A 68 12.94 -4.14 2.70
CA ILE A 68 12.90 -4.18 4.16
C ILE A 68 14.34 -4.24 4.68
N GLY A 69 14.74 -3.28 5.51
CA GLY A 69 16.10 -3.25 6.09
C GLY A 69 16.68 -1.85 6.25
N ALA A 70 17.88 -1.77 6.81
CA ALA A 70 18.60 -0.52 7.00
C ALA A 70 18.97 0.12 5.65
N ALA A 71 18.89 1.44 5.56
CA ALA A 71 19.32 2.17 4.38
C ALA A 71 20.86 2.17 4.28
N PRO A 72 21.46 1.67 3.19
CA PRO A 72 22.91 1.44 3.12
C PRO A 72 23.77 2.71 3.23
N ARG A 73 23.19 3.87 2.91
CA ARG A 73 23.89 5.17 2.88
C ARG A 73 23.49 6.14 4.00
N HIS A 74 22.55 5.75 4.86
CA HIS A 74 22.00 6.65 5.87
C HIS A 74 21.89 5.93 7.22
N ARG A 75 22.70 6.38 8.19
CA ARG A 75 22.63 5.88 9.55
C ARG A 75 21.23 6.16 10.13
N HIS A 76 20.67 5.17 10.83
CA HIS A 76 19.36 5.23 11.49
C HIS A 76 18.13 5.35 10.59
N LEU A 77 18.29 5.26 9.26
CA LEU A 77 17.17 5.18 8.33
C LEU A 77 16.89 3.73 7.96
N TRP A 78 15.61 3.37 7.88
CA TRP A 78 15.13 2.03 7.56
C TRP A 78 14.07 2.08 6.47
N PHE A 79 14.06 1.06 5.62
CA PHE A 79 13.10 0.89 4.54
C PHE A 79 12.06 -0.18 4.88
N ALA A 80 10.81 0.11 4.52
CA ALA A 80 9.67 -0.79 4.63
C ALA A 80 8.61 -0.41 3.57
N PHE A 81 8.94 -0.62 2.30
CA PHE A 81 8.06 -0.28 1.16
C PHE A 81 8.11 -1.36 0.08
N GLY A 82 7.31 -1.22 -0.98
CA GLY A 82 7.38 -2.12 -2.13
C GLY A 82 6.53 -3.39 -2.01
N HIS A 83 5.56 -3.44 -1.09
CA HIS A 83 4.70 -4.61 -0.85
C HIS A 83 3.65 -4.87 -1.95
N CYS A 84 3.72 -4.18 -3.08
CA CYS A 84 2.78 -4.34 -4.20
C CYS A 84 1.32 -4.18 -3.72
N HIS A 85 0.51 -5.24 -3.89
CA HIS A 85 -0.88 -5.29 -3.45
C HIS A 85 -1.08 -6.05 -2.13
N HIS A 86 0.01 -6.46 -1.48
CA HIS A 86 0.02 -7.25 -0.26
C HIS A 86 0.40 -6.45 0.99
N GLY A 87 0.46 -5.11 0.90
CA GLY A 87 0.88 -4.25 2.01
C GLY A 87 0.04 -4.42 3.27
N LEU A 88 -1.29 -4.55 3.13
CA LEU A 88 -2.18 -4.74 4.29
C LEU A 88 -1.94 -6.10 4.96
N THR A 89 -1.82 -7.16 4.17
CA THR A 89 -1.57 -8.53 4.66
C THR A 89 -0.20 -8.67 5.30
N LEU A 90 0.83 -8.10 4.67
CA LEU A 90 2.23 -8.27 5.07
C LEU A 90 2.73 -7.19 6.03
N GLY A 91 1.93 -6.16 6.31
CA GLY A 91 2.28 -5.06 7.21
C GLY A 91 2.72 -5.55 8.59
N PRO A 92 1.92 -6.37 9.31
CA PRO A 92 2.30 -6.89 10.62
C PRO A 92 3.58 -7.73 10.60
N ALA A 93 3.72 -8.61 9.60
CA ALA A 93 4.90 -9.44 9.43
C ALA A 93 6.16 -8.61 9.17
N THR A 94 6.04 -7.57 8.33
CA THR A 94 7.12 -6.61 8.04
C THR A 94 7.51 -5.83 9.29
N GLY A 95 6.54 -5.34 10.05
CA GLY A 95 6.80 -4.61 11.29
C GLY A 95 7.57 -5.44 12.31
N ARG A 96 7.18 -6.72 12.47
CA ARG A 96 7.90 -7.67 13.31
C ARG A 96 9.35 -7.87 12.84
N LEU A 97 9.55 -8.17 11.54
CA LEU A 97 10.89 -8.38 10.99
C LEU A 97 11.77 -7.14 11.20
N LEU A 98 11.20 -5.95 10.95
CA LEU A 98 11.91 -4.68 11.11
C LEU A 98 12.34 -4.45 12.56
N ALA A 99 11.45 -4.69 13.52
CA ALA A 99 11.75 -4.56 14.94
C ALA A 99 12.87 -5.52 15.37
N GLU A 100 12.80 -6.79 14.97
CA GLU A 100 13.83 -7.79 15.27
C GLU A 100 15.20 -7.36 14.72
N MET A 101 15.26 -6.89 13.47
CA MET A 101 16.50 -6.37 12.88
C MET A 101 17.02 -5.11 13.57
N MET A 102 16.13 -4.19 13.97
CA MET A 102 16.50 -2.93 14.64
C MET A 102 17.10 -3.17 16.02
N THR A 103 16.61 -4.17 16.76
CA THR A 103 17.09 -4.49 18.10
C THR A 103 18.22 -5.52 18.12
N GLY A 104 18.59 -6.08 16.96
CA GLY A 104 19.54 -7.19 16.86
C GLY A 104 19.02 -8.51 17.43
N ALA A 105 17.69 -8.68 17.52
CA ALA A 105 17.08 -9.93 17.94
C ALA A 105 17.14 -10.98 16.81
N PRO A 106 17.04 -12.28 17.12
CA PRO A 106 16.89 -13.32 16.11
C PRO A 106 15.68 -13.05 15.22
N THR A 107 15.87 -13.06 13.90
CA THR A 107 14.78 -12.80 12.95
C THR A 107 13.94 -14.06 12.73
N TYR A 108 12.61 -13.91 12.62
CA TYR A 108 11.71 -15.06 12.42
C TYR A 108 11.82 -15.69 11.01
N ILE A 109 12.38 -14.95 10.05
CA ILE A 109 12.76 -15.42 8.71
C ILE A 109 14.09 -14.79 8.28
N ASP A 110 14.73 -15.34 7.25
CA ASP A 110 15.92 -14.74 6.64
C ASP A 110 15.59 -13.39 5.99
N PRO A 111 16.17 -12.26 6.46
CA PRO A 111 15.87 -10.94 5.91
C PRO A 111 16.63 -10.63 4.62
N ARG A 112 17.72 -11.35 4.30
CA ARG A 112 18.61 -11.07 3.16
C ARG A 112 17.86 -10.85 1.83
N PRO A 113 16.82 -11.63 1.52
CA PRO A 113 16.14 -11.47 0.24
C PRO A 113 15.29 -10.19 0.09
N TYR A 114 15.03 -9.46 1.18
CA TYR A 114 14.25 -8.21 1.20
C TYR A 114 15.15 -6.97 1.36
N ARG A 115 16.43 -7.19 1.59
CA ARG A 115 17.39 -6.11 1.85
C ARG A 115 17.50 -5.13 0.67
N PRO A 116 17.80 -3.85 0.94
CA PRO A 116 17.95 -2.85 -0.12
C PRO A 116 19.11 -3.14 -1.07
N GLU A 117 20.19 -3.73 -0.56
CA GLU A 117 21.44 -4.00 -1.31
C GLU A 117 21.26 -4.98 -2.46
N ARG A 118 20.11 -5.67 -2.57
CA ARG A 118 19.83 -6.58 -3.69
C ARG A 118 19.74 -5.89 -5.05
N PHE A 119 19.61 -4.56 -5.07
CA PHE A 119 19.54 -3.76 -6.30
C PHE A 119 20.83 -3.00 -6.64
N GLY A 120 21.91 -3.19 -5.86
CA GLY A 120 23.19 -2.48 -6.02
C GLY A 120 23.43 -1.40 -4.98
#